data_AF-A0A6A7BHP3-F1
#
_entry.id   AF-A0A6A7BHP3-F1
#
_cell.length_a   1.000
_cell.length_b   1.000
_cell.length_c   1.000
_cell.angle_alpha   90.00
_cell.angle_beta   90.00
_cell.angle_gamma   90.00
#
_symmetry.space_group_name_H-M   'P 1'
#
loop_
_entity.id
_entity.type
_entity.pdbx_description
1 polymer ?
#
loop_
_entity_poly.entity_id
_entity_poly.type
_entity_poly.pdbx_seq_one_letter_code
_entity_poly.pdbx_strand_id
1 'polypeptide(L)'
;MAPRRGGSTYGSSTCPGAFASTESQVYFACVVIFFAVYIGISISLCVVRKKHGTGRRLLGAPYMLALLFMLVGYAIELSATVLLECNTVVRSSYYALAIAMTVFYYLAYWILLFIVVYTLNTMLREHLGSSSSTLKIVLLAIVGVMFAVTAAHIGITSYNLWTATDAGYSSNANFIIHPAERLRTAWNVLYFLSVIAAGFFALMTLFAMRSRSQSGSGLLIWVIALIFSMAFWIIIGIVFAASYLTDDFNIITFETNASLTYVQSFFQALSFIILLCIARHGAWSKSAVPASTVTPYAPVAQNQHTYAYNAGGQQDYYNQAPVYAGAK
;
A
#
# COMPACT_ATOMS: atom_id res chain seq x y z
N MET A 1 39.70 59.94 -4.98
CA MET A 1 38.34 59.38 -5.08
C MET A 1 38.47 57.86 -5.14
N ALA A 2 38.13 57.17 -4.05
CA ALA A 2 38.12 55.71 -4.02
C ALA A 2 36.71 55.20 -4.37
N PRO A 3 36.58 54.11 -5.14
CA PRO A 3 35.28 53.53 -5.44
C PRO A 3 34.67 52.96 -4.15
N ARG A 4 33.51 53.51 -3.76
CA ARG A 4 32.61 52.89 -2.79
C ARG A 4 32.28 51.49 -3.29
N ARG A 5 32.78 50.47 -2.60
CA ARG A 5 32.27 49.10 -2.70
C ARG A 5 30.77 49.17 -2.42
N GLY A 6 29.97 49.02 -3.47
CA GLY A 6 28.54 48.77 -3.35
C GLY A 6 28.37 47.50 -2.55
N GLY A 7 27.88 47.64 -1.32
CA GLY A 7 27.45 46.51 -0.52
C GLY A 7 26.40 45.76 -1.31
N SER A 8 26.71 44.51 -1.65
CA SER A 8 25.72 43.52 -2.02
C SER A 8 24.77 43.39 -0.84
N THR A 9 23.64 44.10 -0.90
CA THR A 9 22.49 43.80 -0.07
C THR A 9 22.15 42.34 -0.38
N TYR A 10 22.48 41.45 0.55
CA TYR A 10 21.91 40.11 0.60
C TYR A 10 20.41 40.32 0.74
N GLY A 11 19.73 40.50 -0.39
CA GLY A 11 18.29 40.56 -0.44
C GLY A 11 17.82 39.24 0.14
N SER A 12 17.15 39.30 1.28
CA SER A 12 16.40 38.17 1.79
C SER A 12 15.59 37.64 0.61
N SER A 13 15.78 36.37 0.25
CA SER A 13 14.99 35.67 -0.76
C SER A 13 13.57 35.45 -0.22
N THR A 14 12.92 36.54 0.18
CA THR A 14 11.55 36.57 0.64
C THR A 14 10.68 36.56 -0.59
N CYS A 15 9.67 35.71 -0.52
CA CYS A 15 8.69 35.50 -1.55
C CYS A 15 7.40 36.22 -1.11
N PRO A 16 7.30 37.55 -1.31
CA PRO A 16 6.24 38.35 -0.75
C PRO A 16 4.90 37.96 -1.38
N GLY A 17 3.93 37.62 -0.54
CA GLY A 17 2.57 37.25 -0.97
C GLY A 17 2.38 35.77 -1.34
N ALA A 18 3.40 34.91 -1.18
CA ALA A 18 3.18 33.46 -1.30
C ALA A 18 2.21 32.96 -0.24
N PHE A 19 1.35 32.03 -0.65
CA PHE A 19 0.32 31.43 0.19
C PHE A 19 -0.66 32.47 0.76
N ALA A 20 -0.97 33.52 0.01
CA ALA A 20 -1.91 34.56 0.46
C ALA A 20 -3.36 34.07 0.57
N SER A 21 -3.74 33.04 -0.18
CA SER A 21 -5.10 32.48 -0.15
C SER A 21 -5.22 31.34 0.86
N THR A 22 -6.35 31.26 1.58
CA THR A 22 -6.64 30.12 2.47
C THR A 22 -6.59 28.78 1.74
N GLU A 23 -7.00 28.75 0.47
CA GLU A 23 -6.96 27.56 -0.37
C GLU A 23 -5.54 27.02 -0.56
N SER A 24 -4.61 27.90 -0.96
CA SER A 24 -3.19 27.53 -1.11
C SER A 24 -2.57 27.05 0.21
N GLN A 25 -2.90 27.69 1.34
CA GLN A 25 -2.39 27.32 2.66
C GLN A 25 -2.86 25.93 3.08
N VAL A 26 -4.16 25.65 2.93
CA VAL A 26 -4.75 24.36 3.30
C VAL A 26 -4.20 23.23 2.42
N TYR A 27 -4.11 23.46 1.12
CA TYR A 27 -3.53 22.49 0.20
C TYR A 27 -2.05 22.22 0.53
N PHE A 28 -1.25 23.27 0.73
CA PHE A 28 0.16 23.14 1.08
C PHE A 28 0.38 22.42 2.41
N ALA A 29 -0.42 22.74 3.43
CA ALA A 29 -0.38 22.06 4.72
C ALA A 29 -0.67 20.56 4.56
N CYS A 30 -1.63 20.18 3.71
CA CYS A 30 -1.95 18.79 3.40
C CYS A 30 -0.71 18.07 2.84
N VAL A 31 -0.10 18.64 1.79
CA VAL A 31 1.09 18.08 1.12
C VAL A 31 2.25 17.92 2.12
N VAL A 32 2.53 18.95 2.93
CA VAL A 32 3.62 18.92 3.93
C VAL A 32 3.39 17.86 5.00
N ILE A 33 2.16 17.78 5.56
CA ILE A 33 1.82 16.80 6.59
C ILE A 33 2.00 15.38 6.04
N PHE A 34 1.44 15.07 4.87
CA PHE A 34 1.51 13.72 4.33
C PHE A 34 2.91 13.37 3.84
N PHE A 35 3.68 14.32 3.31
CA PHE A 35 5.09 14.12 3.02
C PHE A 35 5.87 13.70 4.28
N ALA A 36 5.68 14.41 5.39
CA ALA A 36 6.30 14.06 6.68
C ALA A 36 5.85 12.67 7.18
N VAL A 37 4.57 12.31 7.01
CA VAL A 37 4.05 10.97 7.33
C VAL A 37 4.75 9.89 6.50
N TYR A 38 4.91 10.07 5.18
CA TYR A 38 5.61 9.09 4.33
C TYR A 38 7.11 8.98 4.64
N ILE A 39 7.76 10.06 5.09
CA ILE A 39 9.12 9.99 5.65
C ILE A 39 9.12 9.13 6.92
N GLY A 40 8.18 9.35 7.84
CA GLY A 40 8.03 8.54 9.06
C GLY A 40 7.79 7.06 8.78
N ILE A 41 6.97 6.73 7.77
CA ILE A 41 6.75 5.36 7.28
C ILE A 41 8.06 4.77 6.74
N SER A 42 8.84 5.55 5.99
CA SER A 42 10.14 5.12 5.44
C SER A 42 11.17 4.82 6.52
N ILE A 43 11.25 5.66 7.55
CA ILE A 43 12.12 5.43 8.71
C ILE A 43 11.66 4.16 9.45
N SER A 44 10.35 4.02 9.69
CA SER A 44 9.77 2.85 10.35
C SER A 44 10.05 1.56 9.60
N LEU A 45 9.99 1.59 8.26
CA LEU A 45 10.32 0.48 7.39
C LEU A 45 11.79 0.02 7.56
N CYS A 46 12.74 0.95 7.61
CA CYS A 46 14.15 0.65 7.87
C CYS A 46 14.34 -0.07 9.22
N VAL A 47 13.65 0.40 10.26
CA VAL A 47 13.70 -0.22 11.60
C VAL A 47 13.08 -1.62 11.59
N VAL A 48 11.92 -1.80 10.98
CA VAL A 48 11.21 -3.10 10.93
C VAL A 48 11.99 -4.14 10.14
N ARG A 49 12.58 -3.77 8.98
CA ARG A 49 13.38 -4.68 8.14
C ARG A 49 14.62 -5.21 8.85
N LYS A 50 15.22 -4.41 9.75
CA LYS A 50 16.40 -4.82 10.53
C LYS A 50 16.06 -5.92 11.55
N LYS A 51 14.86 -5.88 12.14
CA LYS A 51 14.48 -6.73 13.29
C LYS A 51 13.82 -8.07 12.92
N HIS A 52 13.10 -8.16 11.80
CA HIS A 52 12.27 -9.34 11.49
C HIS A 52 12.68 -10.00 10.16
N GLY A 53 12.85 -11.33 10.17
CA GLY A 53 13.30 -12.12 9.02
C GLY A 53 12.17 -12.54 8.06
N THR A 54 11.07 -13.10 8.59
CA THR A 54 10.06 -13.76 7.72
C THR A 54 9.11 -12.78 7.02
N GLY A 55 8.81 -11.63 7.63
CA GLY A 55 7.98 -10.57 7.02
C GLY A 55 8.65 -9.79 5.89
N ARG A 56 9.92 -10.08 5.57
CA ARG A 56 10.73 -9.33 4.58
C ARG A 56 10.18 -9.41 3.16
N ARG A 57 9.46 -10.48 2.81
CA ARG A 57 8.89 -10.64 1.46
C ARG A 57 7.75 -9.64 1.20
N LEU A 58 6.92 -9.36 2.21
CA LEU A 58 5.85 -8.36 2.10
C LEU A 58 6.42 -6.94 2.01
N LEU A 59 7.48 -6.66 2.79
CA LEU A 59 8.24 -5.39 2.77
C LEU A 59 9.41 -5.41 1.79
N GLY A 60 9.26 -6.15 0.69
CA GLY A 60 10.30 -6.34 -0.32
C GLY A 60 10.52 -5.12 -1.20
N ALA A 61 11.15 -5.34 -2.36
CA ALA A 61 11.39 -4.28 -3.34
C ALA A 61 10.11 -3.54 -3.78
N PRO A 62 8.96 -4.20 -4.02
CA PRO A 62 7.74 -3.49 -4.43
C PRO A 62 7.28 -2.47 -3.38
N TYR A 63 7.30 -2.80 -2.09
CA TYR A 63 6.89 -1.87 -1.02
C TYR A 63 7.83 -0.66 -0.93
N MET A 64 9.14 -0.88 -0.98
CA MET A 64 10.12 0.21 -1.03
C MET A 64 9.91 1.10 -2.25
N LEU A 65 9.64 0.51 -3.42
CA LEU A 65 9.46 1.23 -4.67
C LEU A 65 8.17 2.07 -4.67
N ALA A 66 7.06 1.51 -4.17
CA ALA A 66 5.81 2.26 -3.99
C ALA A 66 6.01 3.48 -3.06
N LEU A 67 6.70 3.26 -1.94
CA LEU A 67 6.97 4.32 -0.97
C LEU A 67 7.93 5.39 -1.52
N LEU A 68 8.95 4.97 -2.29
CA LEU A 68 9.86 5.88 -2.98
C LEU A 68 9.13 6.74 -4.00
N PHE A 69 8.30 6.13 -4.86
CA PHE A 69 7.50 6.87 -5.82
C PHE A 69 6.52 7.83 -5.14
N MET A 70 5.90 7.43 -4.02
CA MET A 70 5.10 8.36 -3.22
C MET A 70 5.90 9.55 -2.71
N LEU A 71 7.06 9.31 -2.09
CA LEU A 71 7.92 10.38 -1.59
C LEU A 71 8.40 11.33 -2.70
N VAL A 72 8.78 10.78 -3.86
CA VAL A 72 9.19 11.58 -5.01
C VAL A 72 8.00 12.40 -5.53
N GLY A 73 6.81 11.81 -5.61
CA GLY A 73 5.57 12.51 -5.97
C GLY A 73 5.30 13.71 -5.06
N TYR A 74 5.30 13.49 -3.74
CA TYR A 74 5.10 14.57 -2.74
C TYR A 74 6.21 15.62 -2.76
N ALA A 75 7.47 15.22 -2.99
CA ALA A 75 8.58 16.17 -3.11
C ALA A 75 8.44 17.07 -4.35
N ILE A 76 8.02 16.49 -5.48
CA ILE A 76 7.72 17.23 -6.71
C ILE A 76 6.51 18.16 -6.49
N GLU A 77 5.44 17.68 -5.85
CA GLU A 77 4.26 18.49 -5.55
C GLU A 77 4.58 19.66 -4.62
N LEU A 78 5.36 19.42 -3.57
CA LEU A 78 5.81 20.46 -2.64
C LEU A 78 6.65 21.51 -3.35
N SER A 79 7.65 21.08 -4.13
CA SER A 79 8.49 22.00 -4.88
C SER A 79 7.71 22.77 -5.94
N ALA A 80 6.81 22.12 -6.68
CA ALA A 80 5.93 22.76 -7.65
C ALA A 80 5.02 23.81 -7.00
N THR A 81 4.44 23.50 -5.83
CA THR A 81 3.57 24.42 -5.09
C THR A 81 4.33 25.65 -4.62
N VAL A 82 5.52 25.47 -4.01
CA VAL A 82 6.37 26.60 -3.56
C VAL A 82 6.81 27.46 -4.75
N LEU A 83 7.22 26.84 -5.86
CA LEU A 83 7.67 27.56 -7.04
C LEU A 83 6.54 28.36 -7.70
N LEU A 84 5.33 27.81 -7.72
CA LEU A 84 4.13 28.45 -8.26
C LEU A 84 3.70 29.65 -7.39
N GLU A 85 3.61 29.48 -6.08
CA GLU A 85 3.26 30.54 -5.13
C GLU A 85 4.30 31.67 -5.11
N CYS A 86 5.56 31.34 -5.41
CA CYS A 86 6.61 32.33 -5.58
C CYS A 86 6.71 32.95 -6.96
N ASN A 87 5.83 32.59 -7.88
CA ASN A 87 5.81 33.07 -9.25
C ASN A 87 7.19 32.95 -9.94
N THR A 88 7.98 31.95 -9.53
CA THR A 88 9.34 31.69 -10.05
C THR A 88 9.31 30.79 -11.26
N VAL A 89 8.20 30.08 -11.47
CA VAL A 89 8.01 29.13 -12.56
C VAL A 89 6.92 29.64 -13.48
N VAL A 90 7.22 29.62 -14.78
CA VAL A 90 6.24 29.87 -15.84
C VAL A 90 5.21 28.74 -15.84
N ARG A 91 3.93 29.06 -16.07
CA ARG A 91 2.81 28.09 -16.08
C ARG A 91 3.10 26.83 -16.91
N SER A 92 3.82 26.96 -18.02
CA SER A 92 4.25 25.84 -18.87
C SER A 92 5.12 24.81 -18.14
N SER A 93 6.11 25.23 -17.35
CA SER A 93 6.98 24.30 -16.60
C SER A 93 6.27 23.68 -15.40
N TYR A 94 5.25 24.34 -14.84
CA TYR A 94 4.40 23.74 -13.81
C TYR A 94 3.69 22.48 -14.33
N TYR A 95 3.16 22.50 -15.57
CA TYR A 95 2.52 21.33 -16.16
C TYR A 95 3.49 20.16 -16.37
N ALA A 96 4.76 20.43 -16.69
CA ALA A 96 5.79 19.38 -16.75
C ALA A 96 6.02 18.71 -15.39
N LEU A 97 6.05 19.50 -14.29
CA LEU A 97 6.12 18.96 -12.93
C LEU A 97 4.85 18.18 -12.57
N ALA A 98 3.67 18.68 -12.95
CA ALA A 98 2.40 18.00 -12.73
C ALA A 98 2.32 16.64 -13.46
N ILE A 99 2.89 16.53 -14.66
CA ILE A 99 3.02 15.25 -15.37
C ILE A 99 3.88 14.29 -14.57
N ALA A 100 5.06 14.72 -14.12
CA ALA A 100 5.95 13.89 -13.31
C ALA A 100 5.28 13.41 -12.02
N MET A 101 4.64 14.32 -11.28
CA MET A 101 3.86 14.02 -10.08
C MET A 101 2.79 12.96 -10.35
N THR A 102 2.02 13.14 -11.43
CA THR A 102 0.97 12.20 -11.86
C THR A 102 1.54 10.80 -12.08
N VAL A 103 2.64 10.68 -12.84
CA VAL A 103 3.30 9.40 -13.12
C VAL A 103 3.69 8.70 -11.81
N PHE A 104 4.37 9.41 -10.90
CA PHE A 104 4.84 8.83 -9.65
C PHE A 104 3.70 8.38 -8.73
N TYR A 105 2.64 9.19 -8.58
CA TYR A 105 1.51 8.80 -7.74
C TYR A 105 0.75 7.60 -8.27
N TYR A 106 0.40 7.58 -9.56
CA TYR A 106 -0.34 6.46 -10.14
C TYR A 106 0.48 5.17 -10.20
N LEU A 107 1.79 5.26 -10.43
CA LEU A 107 2.67 4.09 -10.30
C LEU A 107 2.73 3.60 -8.85
N ALA A 108 2.84 4.50 -7.87
CA ALA A 108 2.83 4.11 -6.46
C ALA A 108 1.50 3.43 -6.06
N TYR A 109 0.36 3.93 -6.53
CA TYR A 109 -0.95 3.30 -6.31
C TYR A 109 -1.03 1.91 -6.93
N TRP A 110 -0.56 1.75 -8.16
CA TRP A 110 -0.55 0.45 -8.80
C TRP A 110 0.37 -0.54 -8.09
N ILE A 111 1.57 -0.12 -7.65
CA ILE A 111 2.47 -1.00 -6.90
C ILE A 111 1.87 -1.35 -5.53
N LEU A 112 1.21 -0.39 -4.85
CA LEU A 112 0.47 -0.67 -3.61
C LEU A 112 -0.60 -1.74 -3.83
N LEU A 113 -1.37 -1.63 -4.93
CA LEU A 113 -2.34 -2.65 -5.32
C LEU A 113 -1.67 -3.99 -5.61
N PHE A 114 -0.54 -4.02 -6.31
CA PHE A 114 0.24 -5.24 -6.55
C PHE A 114 0.65 -5.92 -5.23
N ILE A 115 1.09 -5.15 -4.24
CA ILE A 115 1.46 -5.69 -2.93
C ILE A 115 0.26 -6.33 -2.24
N VAL A 116 -0.90 -5.66 -2.25
CA VAL A 116 -2.10 -6.14 -1.53
C VAL A 116 -2.78 -7.30 -2.28
N VAL A 117 -3.01 -7.14 -3.58
CA VAL A 117 -3.70 -8.13 -4.41
C VAL A 117 -2.81 -9.35 -4.61
N TYR A 118 -1.57 -9.18 -5.05
CA TYR A 118 -0.70 -10.31 -5.39
C TYR A 118 0.17 -10.76 -4.22
N THR A 119 0.98 -9.87 -3.63
CA THR A 119 2.02 -10.29 -2.67
C THR A 119 1.41 -10.80 -1.35
N LEU A 120 0.45 -10.08 -0.77
CA LEU A 120 -0.18 -10.45 0.49
C LEU A 120 -1.00 -11.74 0.35
N ASN A 121 -1.85 -11.85 -0.68
CA ASN A 121 -2.67 -13.04 -0.89
C ASN A 121 -1.85 -14.30 -1.19
N THR A 122 -0.76 -14.17 -1.96
CA THR A 122 0.13 -15.31 -2.21
C THR A 122 0.85 -15.75 -0.94
N MET A 123 1.33 -14.81 -0.11
CA MET A 123 1.92 -15.13 1.19
C MET A 123 0.94 -15.80 2.16
N LEU A 124 -0.29 -15.29 2.26
CA LEU A 124 -1.34 -15.88 3.11
C LEU A 124 -1.63 -17.33 2.70
N ARG A 125 -1.69 -17.60 1.39
CA ARG A 125 -1.97 -18.95 0.86
C ARG A 125 -0.81 -19.92 1.02
N GLU A 126 0.41 -19.44 0.80
CA GLU A 126 1.61 -20.22 1.06
C GLU A 126 1.67 -20.62 2.55
N HIS A 127 1.24 -19.75 3.46
CA HIS A 127 1.14 -20.07 4.89
C HIS A 127 0.08 -21.14 5.21
N LEU A 128 -1.01 -21.20 4.44
CA LEU A 128 -2.03 -22.25 4.55
C LEU A 128 -1.53 -23.61 3.99
N GLY A 129 -0.39 -23.65 3.32
CA GLY A 129 0.15 -24.84 2.64
C GLY A 129 -0.53 -25.16 1.31
N SER A 130 -1.32 -24.24 0.76
CA SER A 130 -2.04 -24.42 -0.51
C SER A 130 -1.53 -23.42 -1.54
N SER A 131 -0.47 -23.79 -2.28
CA SER A 131 0.01 -23.01 -3.42
C SER A 131 -0.71 -23.46 -4.70
N SER A 132 -1.99 -23.10 -4.85
CA SER A 132 -2.69 -23.27 -6.12
C SER A 132 -2.15 -22.27 -7.16
N SER A 133 -1.52 -22.79 -8.22
CA SER A 133 -1.03 -21.99 -9.36
C SER A 133 -2.15 -21.18 -10.02
N THR A 134 -3.37 -21.72 -10.07
CA THR A 134 -4.53 -21.07 -10.67
C THR A 134 -4.81 -19.70 -10.07
N LEU A 135 -4.80 -19.58 -8.74
CA LEU A 135 -5.06 -18.28 -8.11
C LEU A 135 -3.90 -17.30 -8.30
N LYS A 136 -2.65 -17.76 -8.33
CA LYS A 136 -1.51 -16.87 -8.66
C LYS A 136 -1.72 -16.21 -10.03
N ILE A 137 -2.19 -16.99 -11.01
CA ILE A 137 -2.52 -16.51 -12.36
C ILE A 137 -3.68 -15.51 -12.31
N VAL A 138 -4.76 -15.80 -11.57
CA VAL A 138 -5.91 -14.88 -11.44
C VAL A 138 -5.52 -13.55 -10.80
N LEU A 139 -4.76 -13.57 -9.69
CA LEU A 139 -4.29 -12.34 -9.05
C LEU A 139 -3.35 -11.54 -9.95
N LEU A 140 -2.46 -12.22 -10.70
CA LEU A 140 -1.59 -11.56 -11.66
C LEU A 140 -2.38 -10.94 -12.82
N ALA A 141 -3.43 -11.61 -13.30
CA ALA A 141 -4.32 -11.07 -14.32
C ALA A 141 -5.05 -9.81 -13.84
N ILE A 142 -5.58 -9.80 -12.62
CA ILE A 142 -6.23 -8.61 -12.02
C ILE A 142 -5.24 -7.44 -12.00
N VAL A 143 -4.02 -7.66 -11.49
CA VAL A 143 -3.02 -6.58 -11.40
C VAL A 143 -2.49 -6.17 -12.78
N GLY A 144 -2.41 -7.08 -13.74
CA GLY A 144 -2.01 -6.81 -15.12
C GLY A 144 -3.04 -5.95 -15.87
N VAL A 145 -4.34 -6.26 -15.72
CA VAL A 145 -5.41 -5.40 -16.24
C VAL A 145 -5.34 -4.02 -15.60
N MET A 146 -5.19 -3.95 -14.28
CA MET A 146 -5.03 -2.67 -13.59
C MET A 146 -3.78 -1.90 -14.03
N PHE A 147 -2.68 -2.58 -14.38
CA PHE A 147 -1.49 -1.92 -14.93
C PHE A 147 -1.80 -1.24 -16.27
N ALA A 148 -2.46 -1.97 -17.18
CA ALA A 148 -2.83 -1.44 -18.49
C ALA A 148 -3.76 -0.21 -18.37
N VAL A 149 -4.75 -0.28 -17.48
CA VAL A 149 -5.66 0.85 -17.22
C VAL A 149 -4.93 2.01 -16.56
N THR A 150 -4.04 1.76 -15.60
CA THR A 150 -3.18 2.79 -14.99
C THR A 150 -2.30 3.48 -16.03
N ALA A 151 -1.66 2.72 -16.93
CA ALA A 151 -0.80 3.26 -17.97
C ALA A 151 -1.60 4.13 -18.96
N ALA A 152 -2.79 3.67 -19.37
CA ALA A 152 -3.69 4.46 -20.20
C ALA A 152 -4.12 5.76 -19.50
N HIS A 153 -4.46 5.69 -18.20
CA HIS A 153 -4.87 6.83 -17.39
C HIS A 153 -3.75 7.86 -17.25
N ILE A 154 -2.53 7.41 -16.95
CA ILE A 154 -1.33 8.25 -16.93
C ILE A 154 -1.13 8.91 -18.30
N GLY A 155 -1.22 8.15 -19.39
CA GLY A 155 -1.02 8.66 -20.75
C GLY A 155 -2.01 9.76 -21.13
N ILE A 156 -3.31 9.53 -20.93
CA ILE A 156 -4.34 10.51 -21.26
C ILE A 156 -4.26 11.74 -20.34
N THR A 157 -4.05 11.56 -19.04
CA THR A 157 -3.89 12.68 -18.09
C THR A 157 -2.67 13.51 -18.45
N SER A 158 -1.55 12.86 -18.76
CA SER A 158 -0.31 13.54 -19.16
C SER A 158 -0.47 14.28 -20.49
N TYR A 159 -1.22 13.72 -21.44
CA TYR A 159 -1.54 14.40 -22.70
C TYR A 159 -2.37 15.67 -22.45
N ASN A 160 -3.39 15.62 -21.59
CA ASN A 160 -4.18 16.80 -21.23
C ASN A 160 -3.33 17.88 -20.53
N LEU A 161 -2.43 17.47 -19.62
CA LEU A 161 -1.49 18.39 -18.98
C LEU A 161 -0.50 18.99 -19.98
N TRP A 162 0.02 18.18 -20.91
CA TRP A 162 0.91 18.65 -21.97
C TRP A 162 0.20 19.60 -22.93
N THR A 163 -1.07 19.36 -23.25
CA THR A 163 -1.89 20.24 -24.10
C THR A 163 -1.99 21.65 -23.53
N ALA A 164 -1.92 21.80 -22.21
CA ALA A 164 -1.92 23.09 -21.53
C ALA A 164 -0.56 23.83 -21.53
N THR A 165 0.50 23.22 -22.08
CA THR A 165 1.82 23.86 -22.25
C THR A 165 1.88 24.68 -23.54
N ASP A 166 2.91 25.53 -23.67
CA ASP A 166 3.14 26.31 -24.90
C ASP A 166 3.35 25.41 -26.13
N ALA A 167 3.97 24.24 -25.94
CA ALA A 167 4.17 23.24 -26.98
C ALA A 167 2.84 22.61 -27.44
N GLY A 168 1.95 22.32 -26.49
CA GLY A 168 0.60 21.82 -26.79
C GLY A 168 -0.24 22.85 -27.53
N TYR A 169 -0.22 24.09 -27.04
CA TYR A 169 -0.93 25.21 -27.66
C TYR A 169 -0.45 25.49 -29.09
N SER A 170 0.86 25.58 -29.30
CA SER A 170 1.46 25.79 -30.64
C SER A 170 1.18 24.64 -31.61
N SER A 171 0.93 23.44 -31.11
CA SER A 171 0.56 22.27 -31.92
C SER A 171 -0.93 22.21 -32.27
N ASN A 172 -1.74 23.20 -31.84
CA ASN A 172 -3.21 23.17 -31.93
C ASN A 172 -3.82 21.88 -31.34
N ALA A 173 -3.21 21.35 -30.28
CA ALA A 173 -3.68 20.15 -29.62
C ALA A 173 -5.01 20.43 -28.90
N ASN A 174 -5.98 19.52 -29.06
CA ASN A 174 -7.27 19.62 -28.37
C ASN A 174 -7.26 18.79 -27.09
N PHE A 175 -7.85 19.33 -26.03
CA PHE A 175 -8.06 18.59 -24.78
C PHE A 175 -9.05 17.44 -24.99
N ILE A 176 -8.75 16.30 -24.36
CA ILE A 176 -9.62 15.11 -24.33
C ILE A 176 -10.16 14.89 -22.92
N ILE A 177 -10.91 15.87 -22.41
CA ILE A 177 -11.39 15.91 -21.02
C ILE A 177 -12.42 14.80 -20.75
N HIS A 178 -13.48 14.68 -21.55
CA HIS A 178 -14.52 13.67 -21.31
C HIS A 178 -14.00 12.22 -21.34
N PRO A 179 -13.17 11.80 -22.32
CA PRO A 179 -12.54 10.48 -22.28
C PRO A 179 -11.65 10.28 -21.05
N ALA A 180 -10.91 11.32 -20.63
CA ALA A 180 -10.05 11.25 -19.44
C ALA A 180 -10.86 11.02 -18.16
N GLU A 181 -11.94 11.75 -17.94
CA GLU A 181 -12.78 11.59 -16.74
C GLU A 181 -13.52 10.25 -16.72
N ARG A 182 -13.98 9.75 -17.88
CA ARG A 182 -14.55 8.40 -18.00
C ARG A 182 -13.51 7.33 -17.66
N LEU A 183 -12.29 7.46 -18.17
CA LEU A 183 -11.20 6.54 -17.86
C LEU A 183 -10.80 6.60 -16.38
N ARG A 184 -10.72 7.80 -15.80
CA ARG A 184 -10.45 8.01 -14.36
C ARG A 184 -11.50 7.31 -13.50
N THR A 185 -12.77 7.42 -13.88
CA THR A 185 -13.88 6.76 -13.20
C THR A 185 -13.76 5.23 -13.31
N ALA A 186 -13.51 4.72 -14.51
CA ALA A 186 -13.28 3.29 -14.73
C ALA A 186 -12.08 2.77 -13.94
N TRP A 187 -10.99 3.54 -13.88
CA TRP A 187 -9.80 3.22 -13.08
C TRP A 187 -10.15 3.11 -11.60
N ASN A 188 -10.87 4.09 -11.04
CA ASN A 188 -11.29 4.08 -9.64
C ASN A 188 -12.19 2.88 -9.31
N VAL A 189 -13.17 2.59 -10.16
CA VAL A 189 -14.10 1.45 -9.97
C VAL A 189 -13.37 0.12 -10.08
N LEU A 190 -12.51 -0.07 -11.09
CA LEU A 190 -11.74 -1.31 -11.24
C LEU A 190 -10.73 -1.49 -10.09
N TYR A 191 -10.12 -0.41 -9.61
CA TYR A 191 -9.25 -0.44 -8.43
C TYR A 191 -10.04 -0.90 -7.20
N PHE A 192 -11.22 -0.33 -6.97
CA PHE A 192 -12.10 -0.73 -5.87
C PHE A 192 -12.51 -2.21 -5.97
N LEU A 193 -12.97 -2.66 -7.13
CA LEU A 193 -13.32 -4.08 -7.36
C LEU A 193 -12.13 -5.01 -7.12
N SER A 194 -10.92 -4.59 -7.53
CA SER A 194 -9.69 -5.35 -7.29
C SER A 194 -9.37 -5.47 -5.80
N VAL A 195 -9.56 -4.39 -5.03
CA VAL A 195 -9.40 -4.39 -3.56
C VAL A 195 -10.42 -5.31 -2.90
N ILE A 196 -11.69 -5.26 -3.30
CA ILE A 196 -12.75 -6.12 -2.74
C ILE A 196 -12.47 -7.60 -3.06
N ALA A 197 -12.12 -7.93 -4.30
CA ALA A 197 -11.79 -9.30 -4.71
C ALA A 197 -10.57 -9.84 -3.93
N ALA A 198 -9.50 -9.04 -3.81
CA ALA A 198 -8.34 -9.40 -3.02
C ALA A 198 -8.66 -9.54 -1.53
N GLY A 199 -9.52 -8.68 -0.99
CA GLY A 199 -9.99 -8.75 0.38
C GLY A 199 -10.77 -10.03 0.66
N PHE A 200 -11.66 -10.41 -0.26
CA PHE A 200 -12.40 -11.67 -0.18
C PHE A 200 -11.47 -12.89 -0.15
N PHE A 201 -10.49 -12.96 -1.05
CA PHE A 201 -9.50 -14.04 -1.06
C PHE A 201 -8.65 -14.09 0.21
N ALA A 202 -8.24 -12.92 0.73
CA ALA A 202 -7.46 -12.83 1.95
C ALA A 202 -8.27 -13.31 3.16
N LEU A 203 -9.54 -12.88 3.29
CA LEU A 203 -10.45 -13.28 4.36
C LEU A 203 -10.77 -14.78 4.30
N MET A 204 -11.07 -15.33 3.12
CA MET A 204 -11.26 -16.78 2.96
C MET A 204 -10.05 -17.57 3.45
N THR A 205 -8.85 -17.11 3.09
CA THR A 205 -7.59 -17.76 3.51
C THR A 205 -7.39 -17.65 5.02
N LEU A 206 -7.71 -16.50 5.62
CA LEU A 206 -7.65 -16.28 7.07
C LEU A 206 -8.65 -17.15 7.84
N PHE A 207 -9.89 -17.27 7.35
CA PHE A 207 -10.89 -18.15 7.97
C PHE A 207 -10.48 -19.61 7.88
N ALA A 208 -9.92 -20.04 6.75
CA ALA A 208 -9.34 -21.38 6.62
C ALA A 208 -8.20 -21.62 7.61
N MET A 209 -7.28 -20.65 7.79
CA MET A 209 -6.22 -20.75 8.80
C MET A 209 -6.78 -20.82 10.23
N ARG A 210 -7.82 -20.02 10.55
CA ARG A 210 -8.50 -20.04 11.86
C ARG A 210 -9.15 -21.40 12.15
N SER A 211 -9.80 -22.00 11.15
CA SER A 211 -10.40 -23.33 11.28
C SER A 211 -9.37 -24.43 11.61
N ARG A 212 -8.11 -24.21 11.23
CA ARG A 212 -6.97 -25.10 11.51
C ARG A 212 -6.21 -24.75 12.79
N SER A 213 -6.77 -23.90 13.66
CA SER A 213 -6.15 -23.43 14.92
C SER A 213 -4.79 -22.73 14.75
N GLN A 214 -4.44 -22.29 13.53
CA GLN A 214 -3.24 -21.50 13.31
C GLN A 214 -3.43 -20.08 13.88
N SER A 215 -2.36 -19.48 14.40
CA SER A 215 -2.37 -18.22 15.16
C SER A 215 -2.68 -16.98 14.30
N GLY A 216 -3.87 -16.91 13.71
CA GLY A 216 -4.29 -15.90 12.73
C GLY A 216 -5.23 -14.81 13.25
N SER A 217 -5.64 -14.84 14.52
CA SER A 217 -6.67 -13.91 15.05
C SER A 217 -6.24 -12.44 14.98
N GLY A 218 -5.00 -12.11 15.35
CA GLY A 218 -4.47 -10.75 15.24
C GLY A 218 -4.26 -10.30 13.80
N LEU A 219 -3.90 -11.22 12.90
CA LEU A 219 -3.66 -10.92 11.48
C LEU A 219 -4.96 -10.53 10.75
N LEU A 220 -6.09 -11.16 11.15
CA LEU A 220 -7.40 -10.88 10.59
C LEU A 220 -7.81 -9.42 10.78
N ILE A 221 -7.58 -8.85 11.97
CA ILE A 221 -7.92 -7.44 12.27
C ILE A 221 -7.14 -6.51 11.35
N TRP A 222 -5.84 -6.74 11.17
CA TRP A 222 -5.01 -5.91 10.29
C TRP A 222 -5.40 -6.04 8.82
N VAL A 223 -5.77 -7.23 8.35
CA VAL A 223 -6.23 -7.41 6.97
C VAL A 223 -7.58 -6.73 6.73
N ILE A 224 -8.53 -6.81 7.68
CA ILE A 224 -9.79 -6.06 7.59
C ILE A 224 -9.52 -4.55 7.56
N ALA A 225 -8.66 -4.06 8.46
CA ALA A 225 -8.28 -2.66 8.50
C ALA A 225 -7.64 -2.21 7.18
N LEU A 226 -6.79 -3.05 6.55
CA LEU A 226 -6.19 -2.76 5.25
C LEU A 226 -7.24 -2.63 4.14
N ILE A 227 -8.15 -3.60 4.05
CA ILE A 227 -9.22 -3.60 3.04
C ILE A 227 -10.10 -2.37 3.22
N PHE A 228 -10.51 -2.09 4.46
CA PHE A 228 -11.31 -0.90 4.78
C PHE A 228 -10.57 0.38 4.40
N SER A 229 -9.31 0.51 4.80
CA SER A 229 -8.48 1.67 4.49
C SER A 229 -8.35 1.89 2.98
N MET A 230 -8.07 0.83 2.23
CA MET A 230 -7.94 0.90 0.77
C MET A 230 -9.26 1.20 0.06
N ALA A 231 -10.35 0.58 0.51
CA ALA A 231 -11.70 0.81 0.00
C ALA A 231 -12.15 2.24 0.25
N PHE A 232 -11.85 2.80 1.42
CA PHE A 232 -12.35 4.11 1.80
C PHE A 232 -11.74 5.24 0.96
N TRP A 233 -10.41 5.25 0.77
CA TRP A 233 -9.78 6.30 -0.03
C TRP A 233 -10.18 6.20 -1.52
N ILE A 234 -10.40 4.99 -2.04
CA ILE A 234 -10.85 4.84 -3.44
C ILE A 234 -12.33 5.22 -3.61
N ILE A 235 -13.18 5.01 -2.60
CA ILE A 235 -14.57 5.51 -2.61
C ILE A 235 -14.57 7.04 -2.71
N ILE A 236 -13.72 7.73 -1.96
CA ILE A 236 -13.56 9.18 -2.10
C ILE A 236 -13.09 9.54 -3.52
N GLY A 237 -12.15 8.78 -4.08
CA GLY A 237 -11.72 8.93 -5.47
C GLY A 237 -12.86 8.77 -6.49
N ILE A 238 -13.78 7.82 -6.27
CA ILE A 238 -14.99 7.65 -7.08
C ILE A 238 -15.91 8.87 -6.94
N VAL A 239 -16.12 9.39 -5.73
CA VAL A 239 -16.93 10.60 -5.50
C VAL A 239 -16.37 11.77 -6.31
N PHE A 240 -15.06 12.01 -6.26
CA PHE A 240 -14.42 13.05 -7.06
C PHE A 240 -14.57 12.81 -8.56
N ALA A 241 -14.34 11.58 -9.04
CA ALA A 241 -14.48 11.29 -10.47
C ALA A 241 -15.93 11.43 -10.96
N ALA A 242 -16.90 11.02 -10.14
CA ALA A 242 -18.32 11.15 -10.44
C ALA A 242 -18.78 12.62 -10.48
N SER A 243 -18.27 13.47 -9.57
CA SER A 243 -18.63 14.89 -9.57
C SER A 243 -18.16 15.63 -10.83
N TYR A 244 -17.06 15.19 -11.45
CA TYR A 244 -16.60 15.74 -12.73
C TYR A 244 -17.45 15.30 -13.94
N LEU A 245 -18.23 14.22 -13.81
CA LEU A 245 -19.09 13.70 -14.88
C LEU A 245 -20.52 14.24 -14.83
N THR A 246 -20.96 14.75 -13.67
CA THR A 246 -22.23 15.45 -13.54
C THR A 246 -22.11 16.87 -14.06
N ASP A 247 -23.05 17.31 -14.92
CA ASP A 247 -23.07 18.66 -15.50
C ASP A 247 -23.17 19.78 -14.45
N ASP A 248 -23.57 19.45 -13.21
CA ASP A 248 -23.55 20.33 -12.05
C ASP A 248 -22.14 20.44 -11.45
N PHE A 249 -21.28 21.23 -12.09
CA PHE A 249 -19.87 21.45 -11.74
C PHE A 249 -19.64 22.10 -10.34
N ASN A 250 -20.69 22.35 -9.54
CA ASN A 250 -20.66 23.13 -8.30
C ASN A 250 -21.14 22.40 -7.05
N ILE A 251 -21.31 21.07 -7.07
CA ILE A 251 -21.86 20.35 -5.90
C ILE A 251 -20.85 20.31 -4.73
N ILE A 252 -19.54 20.27 -5.00
CA ILE A 252 -18.51 20.13 -3.95
C ILE A 252 -17.92 21.50 -3.62
N THR A 253 -18.25 22.02 -2.43
CA THR A 253 -17.61 23.24 -1.90
C THR A 253 -16.12 23.02 -1.64
N PHE A 254 -15.34 24.11 -1.69
CA PHE A 254 -13.90 24.07 -1.38
C PHE A 254 -13.59 23.37 -0.05
N GLU A 255 -14.33 23.69 1.02
CA GLU A 255 -14.16 23.09 2.35
C GLU A 255 -14.37 21.57 2.34
N THR A 256 -15.36 21.11 1.57
CA THR A 256 -15.65 19.68 1.39
C THR A 256 -14.55 19.00 0.61
N ASN A 257 -14.08 19.60 -0.49
CA ASN A 257 -12.99 19.09 -1.30
C ASN A 257 -11.69 18.96 -0.49
N ALA A 258 -11.34 20.01 0.27
CA ALA A 258 -10.18 20.01 1.15
C ALA A 258 -10.29 18.90 2.20
N SER A 259 -11.42 18.81 2.91
CA SER A 259 -11.65 17.79 3.94
C SER A 259 -11.54 16.37 3.38
N LEU A 260 -12.17 16.11 2.23
CA LEU A 260 -12.11 14.81 1.56
C LEU A 260 -10.69 14.47 1.11
N THR A 261 -9.90 15.44 0.66
CA THR A 261 -8.49 15.24 0.26
C THR A 261 -7.63 14.83 1.46
N TYR A 262 -7.81 15.47 2.62
CA TYR A 262 -7.12 15.08 3.86
C TYR A 262 -7.48 13.65 4.27
N VAL A 263 -8.78 13.32 4.24
CA VAL A 263 -9.27 12.00 4.62
C VAL A 263 -8.76 10.93 3.64
N GLN A 264 -8.81 11.20 2.34
CA GLN A 264 -8.27 10.30 1.31
C GLN A 264 -6.78 10.03 1.55
N SER A 265 -5.98 11.09 1.74
CA SER A 265 -4.54 10.97 1.99
C SER A 265 -4.22 10.23 3.29
N PHE A 266 -5.05 10.42 4.33
CA PHE A 266 -4.95 9.69 5.59
C PHE A 266 -5.14 8.19 5.40
N PHE A 267 -6.22 7.76 4.74
CA PHE A 267 -6.49 6.34 4.49
C PHE A 267 -5.52 5.72 3.49
N GLN A 268 -4.95 6.52 2.59
CA GLN A 268 -3.86 6.08 1.74
C GLN A 268 -2.59 5.79 2.57
N ALA A 269 -2.15 6.73 3.40
CA ALA A 269 -0.99 6.55 4.28
C ALA A 269 -1.21 5.42 5.30
N LEU A 270 -2.43 5.31 5.84
CA LEU A 270 -2.82 4.24 6.75
C LEU A 270 -2.70 2.86 6.10
N SER A 271 -2.96 2.74 4.79
CA SER A 271 -2.76 1.48 4.05
C SER A 271 -1.29 1.03 4.09
N PHE A 272 -0.35 1.96 3.93
CA PHE A 272 1.09 1.68 4.05
C PHE A 272 1.49 1.30 5.47
N ILE A 273 0.94 1.98 6.48
CA ILE A 273 1.19 1.69 7.90
C ILE A 273 0.66 0.30 8.27
N ILE A 274 -0.56 -0.03 7.85
CA ILE A 274 -1.17 -1.33 8.12
C ILE A 274 -0.35 -2.45 7.46
N LEU A 275 0.17 -2.26 6.25
CA LEU A 275 1.09 -3.22 5.63
C LEU A 275 2.36 -3.46 6.46
N LEU A 276 2.93 -2.41 7.10
CA LEU A 276 4.03 -2.58 8.07
C LEU A 276 3.59 -3.41 9.29
N CYS A 277 2.41 -3.15 9.83
CA CYS A 277 1.86 -3.91 10.95
C CYS A 277 1.63 -5.39 10.59
N ILE A 278 1.08 -5.65 9.41
CA ILE A 278 0.91 -7.00 8.87
C ILE A 278 2.27 -7.68 8.73
N ALA A 279 3.26 -7.03 8.13
CA ALA A 279 4.58 -7.60 7.94
C ALA A 279 5.31 -7.90 9.26
N ARG A 280 5.10 -7.07 10.29
CA ARG A 280 5.66 -7.27 11.63
C ARG A 280 4.94 -8.35 12.43
N HIS A 281 3.75 -8.78 12.01
CA HIS A 281 2.92 -9.69 12.78
C HIS A 281 3.62 -11.04 13.05
N GLY A 282 3.55 -11.53 14.29
CA GLY A 282 4.22 -12.78 14.71
C GLY A 282 3.67 -14.05 14.06
N ALA A 283 2.59 -13.97 13.28
CA ALA A 283 2.09 -15.11 12.50
C ALA A 283 3.16 -15.61 11.51
N TRP A 284 3.99 -14.73 10.97
CA TRP A 284 5.03 -15.11 10.00
C TRP A 284 6.19 -15.89 10.61
N SER A 285 6.44 -15.81 11.92
CA SER A 285 7.55 -16.54 12.54
C SER A 285 7.23 -18.00 12.88
N LYS A 286 5.95 -18.38 12.86
CA LYS A 286 5.55 -19.76 13.09
C LYS A 286 5.58 -20.47 11.74
N SER A 287 6.65 -21.21 11.45
CA SER A 287 6.70 -22.06 10.25
C SER A 287 5.44 -22.94 10.23
N ALA A 288 4.70 -22.89 9.13
CA ALA A 288 3.61 -23.82 8.90
C ALA A 288 4.21 -25.22 8.97
N VAL A 289 3.97 -25.93 10.08
CA VAL A 289 4.36 -27.34 10.20
C VAL A 289 3.69 -28.04 9.03
N PRO A 290 4.45 -28.64 8.11
CA PRO A 290 3.84 -29.28 6.95
C PRO A 290 2.91 -30.37 7.46
N ALA A 291 1.65 -30.35 7.01
CA ALA A 291 0.61 -31.30 7.39
C ALA A 291 0.88 -32.75 6.89
N SER A 292 2.14 -33.06 6.55
CA SER A 292 2.58 -34.32 5.95
C SER A 292 3.24 -35.29 6.95
N THR A 293 3.21 -35.01 8.26
CA THR A 293 3.42 -36.04 9.28
C THR A 293 2.13 -36.28 10.05
N VAL A 294 1.07 -36.65 9.32
CA VAL A 294 0.24 -37.74 9.84
C VAL A 294 1.19 -38.92 9.87
N THR A 295 1.80 -39.18 11.03
CA THR A 295 2.40 -40.48 11.29
C THR A 295 1.36 -41.49 10.85
N PRO A 296 1.62 -42.32 9.81
CA PRO A 296 0.74 -43.44 9.55
C PRO A 296 0.63 -44.15 10.90
N TYR A 297 -0.60 -44.34 11.35
CA TYR A 297 -0.94 -45.13 12.52
C TYR A 297 -0.02 -46.34 12.46
N ALA A 298 1.04 -46.35 13.27
CA ALA A 298 1.90 -47.52 13.35
C ALA A 298 0.90 -48.60 13.76
N PRO A 299 0.72 -49.68 12.98
CA PRO A 299 -0.09 -50.78 13.45
C PRO A 299 0.52 -51.12 14.81
N VAL A 300 -0.29 -50.94 15.85
CA VAL A 300 0.05 -51.44 17.18
C VAL A 300 0.37 -52.90 16.89
N ALA A 301 1.66 -53.25 16.92
CA ALA A 301 2.07 -54.63 16.88
C ALA A 301 1.38 -55.20 18.11
N GLN A 302 0.28 -55.89 17.85
CA GLN A 302 -0.45 -56.66 18.83
C GLN A 302 0.59 -57.68 19.26
N ASN A 303 1.27 -57.39 20.38
CA ASN A 303 2.19 -58.30 21.01
C ASN A 303 1.37 -59.55 21.35
N GLN A 304 1.39 -60.51 20.42
CA GLN A 304 1.03 -61.87 20.72
C GLN A 304 1.96 -62.31 21.82
N HIS A 305 1.39 -62.41 23.02
CA HIS A 305 1.97 -63.11 24.15
C HIS A 305 2.38 -64.52 23.71
N THR A 306 3.63 -64.66 23.30
CA THR A 306 4.28 -65.96 23.22
C THR A 306 4.85 -66.22 24.60
N TYR A 307 4.18 -67.08 25.37
CA TYR A 307 4.65 -67.58 26.65
C TYR A 307 5.95 -68.36 26.43
N ALA A 308 7.09 -67.69 26.60
CA ALA A 308 8.37 -68.35 26.78
C ALA A 308 8.59 -68.56 28.28
N TYR A 309 8.39 -69.80 28.72
CA TYR A 309 8.75 -70.28 30.04
C TYR A 309 10.28 -70.24 30.16
N ASN A 310 10.83 -69.18 30.73
CA ASN A 310 12.25 -69.13 31.06
C ASN A 310 12.41 -68.81 32.54
N ALA A 311 12.87 -69.83 33.25
CA ALA A 311 13.20 -69.77 34.66
C ALA A 311 14.52 -69.01 34.85
N GLY A 312 14.51 -68.06 35.78
CA GLY A 312 15.72 -67.52 36.40
C GLY A 312 16.17 -66.16 35.87
N GLY A 313 15.98 -65.12 36.69
CA GLY A 313 16.65 -63.83 36.52
C GLY A 313 15.80 -62.64 36.93
N GLN A 314 15.86 -62.28 38.21
CA GLN A 314 15.36 -61.00 38.73
C GLN A 314 15.98 -59.83 37.96
N GLN A 315 15.17 -58.92 37.44
CA GLN A 315 15.59 -57.54 37.19
C GLN A 315 14.39 -56.60 37.35
N ASP A 316 14.35 -55.97 38.53
CA ASP A 316 13.47 -54.85 38.87
C ASP A 316 13.84 -53.62 38.04
N TYR A 317 12.96 -53.21 37.13
CA TYR A 317 13.01 -51.87 36.52
C TYR A 317 11.84 -51.04 37.05
N TYR A 318 12.18 -50.08 37.90
CA TYR A 318 11.28 -49.12 38.50
C TYR A 318 10.62 -48.24 37.43
N ASN A 319 9.28 -48.30 37.38
CA ASN A 319 8.44 -47.28 36.76
C ASN A 319 8.51 -45.99 37.60
N GLN A 320 9.16 -44.95 37.08
CA GLN A 320 9.06 -43.60 37.62
C GLN A 320 7.80 -42.92 37.10
N ALA A 321 6.86 -42.62 37.99
CA ALA A 321 5.67 -41.82 37.71
C ALA A 321 6.03 -40.32 37.56
N PRO A 322 5.37 -39.57 36.66
CA PRO A 322 5.58 -38.14 36.55
C PRO A 322 5.00 -37.39 37.76
N VAL A 323 5.86 -36.65 38.45
CA VAL A 323 5.50 -35.74 39.55
C VAL A 323 4.80 -34.52 38.97
N TYR A 324 3.50 -34.38 39.28
CA TYR A 324 2.76 -33.13 39.09
C TYR A 324 3.24 -32.10 40.12
N ALA A 325 4.07 -31.14 39.69
CA ALA A 325 4.38 -29.96 40.47
C ALA A 325 3.24 -28.93 40.28
N GLY A 326 2.32 -28.89 41.24
CA GLY A 326 1.37 -27.80 41.40
C GLY A 326 1.88 -26.73 42.37
N ALA A 327 1.32 -25.53 42.20
CA ALA A 327 1.35 -24.34 43.08
C ALA A 327 2.53 -23.36 42.83
N LYS A 328 2.35 -22.04 42.84
CA LYS A 328 1.28 -21.17 43.35
C LYS A 328 0.97 -20.03 42.39
#